data_AF-E9I677-F1
#
_entry.id   AF-E9I677-F1
#
_cell.length_a   1.000
_cell.length_b   1.000
_cell.length_c   1.000
_cell.angle_alpha   90.00
_cell.angle_beta   90.00
_cell.angle_gamma   90.00
#
_symmetry.space_group_name_H-M   'P 1'
#
loop_
_entity.id
_entity.type
_entity.pdbx_description
1 polymer ?
#
loop_
_entity_poly.entity_id
_entity_poly.type
_entity_poly.pdbx_seq_one_letter_code
_entity_poly.pdbx_strand_id
1 'polypeptide(L)'
;EELSALEGMKCKAPFKYEWGGVGYHSAIILGSELGEDDLVYVKAVFMHPTTKKMQPCPYFLEGNCKYPDEKCHYSHGYTVRLDEVQDFSDPDYSKITEGCTVLAKYKDELWYRGIVEDIIKGTEFSVKFQHCNDVLLLNLHAVYPLDEDDEDSSSESSEDEDDDDSQFTPRCLEEHNVPPSKSSHSS
;
A
#
# COMPACT_ATOMS: atom_id res chain seq x y z
N GLU A 1 7.57 -29.85 -11.17
CA GLU A 1 7.47 -28.97 -12.35
C GLU A 1 6.18 -28.15 -12.34
N GLU A 2 5.04 -28.70 -11.88
CA GLU A 2 3.76 -27.96 -11.80
C GLU A 2 3.75 -26.83 -10.77
N LEU A 3 4.42 -27.00 -9.62
CA LEU A 3 4.50 -25.98 -8.56
C LEU A 3 5.24 -24.70 -9.01
N SER A 4 6.27 -24.84 -9.85
CA SER A 4 7.00 -23.69 -10.39
C SER A 4 6.17 -22.84 -11.36
N ALA A 5 5.04 -23.35 -11.87
CA ALA A 5 4.15 -22.57 -12.73
C ALA A 5 3.35 -21.50 -11.95
N LEU A 6 3.29 -21.60 -10.62
CA LEU A 6 2.62 -20.63 -9.75
C LEU A 6 3.45 -19.35 -9.58
N GLU A 7 4.77 -19.43 -9.74
CA GLU A 7 5.66 -18.28 -9.59
C GLU A 7 5.36 -17.19 -10.63
N GLY A 8 5.22 -15.95 -10.17
CA GLY A 8 4.85 -14.80 -10.98
C GLY A 8 3.35 -14.62 -11.21
N MET A 9 2.50 -15.58 -10.79
CA MET A 9 1.05 -15.42 -10.87
C MET A 9 0.57 -14.34 -9.90
N LYS A 10 -0.33 -13.46 -10.38
CA LYS A 10 -1.07 -12.53 -9.52
C LYS A 10 -2.22 -13.27 -8.83
N CYS A 11 -2.45 -12.97 -7.56
CA CYS A 11 -3.54 -13.51 -6.76
C CYS A 11 -4.07 -12.45 -5.78
N LYS A 12 -5.12 -12.81 -5.04
CA LYS A 12 -5.57 -12.10 -3.84
C LYS A 12 -5.24 -12.98 -2.63
N ALA A 13 -4.28 -12.54 -1.81
CA ALA A 13 -3.83 -13.29 -0.65
C ALA A 13 -4.44 -12.72 0.65
N PRO A 14 -4.83 -13.58 1.61
CA PRO A 14 -5.30 -13.12 2.91
C PRO A 14 -4.14 -12.50 3.70
N PHE A 15 -4.42 -11.45 4.45
CA PHE A 15 -3.52 -10.84 5.41
C PHE A 15 -4.23 -10.74 6.76
N LYS A 16 -3.62 -11.33 7.79
CA LYS A 16 -4.14 -11.28 9.17
C LYS A 16 -3.61 -10.03 9.86
N TYR A 17 -4.52 -9.14 10.23
CA TYR A 17 -4.21 -7.95 11.00
C TYR A 17 -4.04 -8.28 12.49
N GLU A 18 -3.32 -7.44 13.21
CA GLU A 18 -3.06 -7.63 14.65
C GLU A 18 -4.34 -7.57 15.49
N TRP A 19 -5.33 -6.80 15.05
CA TRP A 19 -6.65 -6.72 15.66
C TRP A 19 -7.52 -7.97 15.41
N GLY A 20 -7.01 -8.95 14.65
CA GLY A 20 -7.66 -10.24 14.41
C GLY A 20 -8.47 -10.33 13.12
N GLY A 21 -8.60 -9.22 12.37
CA GLY A 21 -9.25 -9.20 11.07
C GLY A 21 -8.45 -9.89 9.97
N VAL A 22 -9.14 -10.26 8.88
CA VAL A 22 -8.52 -10.82 7.68
C VAL A 22 -8.98 -10.01 6.47
N GLY A 23 -8.04 -9.38 5.76
CA GLY A 23 -8.30 -8.70 4.49
C GLY A 23 -7.63 -9.41 3.32
N TYR A 24 -8.21 -9.34 2.12
CA TYR A 24 -7.64 -9.93 0.91
C TYR A 24 -6.98 -8.88 0.04
N HIS A 25 -5.69 -9.06 -0.25
CA HIS A 25 -4.88 -8.05 -0.91
C HIS A 25 -4.24 -8.60 -2.18
N SER A 26 -4.14 -7.74 -3.20
CA SER A 26 -3.50 -8.09 -4.47
C SER A 26 -2.01 -8.40 -4.22
N ALA A 27 -1.57 -9.57 -4.68
CA ALA A 27 -0.25 -10.10 -4.43
C ALA A 27 0.31 -10.84 -5.65
N ILE A 28 1.62 -11.10 -5.64
CA ILE A 28 2.33 -11.91 -6.64
C ILE A 28 2.98 -13.08 -5.91
N ILE A 29 2.80 -14.29 -6.43
CA ILE A 29 3.44 -15.50 -5.88
C ILE A 29 4.92 -15.49 -6.26
N LEU A 30 5.80 -15.57 -5.26
CA LEU A 30 7.25 -15.72 -5.42
C LEU A 30 7.69 -17.18 -5.54
N GLY A 31 6.86 -18.11 -5.07
CA GLY A 31 7.19 -19.53 -5.09
C GLY A 31 6.20 -20.34 -4.26
N SER A 32 6.34 -21.66 -4.32
CA SER A 32 5.45 -22.59 -3.63
C SER A 32 6.22 -23.79 -3.11
N GLU A 33 5.73 -24.37 -2.03
CA GLU A 33 6.28 -25.57 -1.39
C GLU A 33 5.15 -26.51 -0.95
N LEU A 34 5.44 -27.81 -0.91
CA LEU A 34 4.54 -28.80 -0.32
C LEU A 34 4.85 -28.91 1.17
N GLY A 35 3.85 -28.66 2.01
CA GLY A 35 3.93 -28.78 3.45
C GLY A 35 3.97 -30.25 3.90
N GLU A 36 4.29 -30.45 5.18
CA GLU A 36 4.31 -31.78 5.82
C GLU A 36 2.90 -32.40 5.95
N ASP A 37 1.87 -31.58 5.79
CA ASP A 37 0.45 -31.92 5.83
C ASP A 37 -0.12 -32.29 4.43
N ASP A 38 0.76 -32.49 3.44
CA ASP A 38 0.41 -32.71 2.03
C ASP A 38 -0.38 -31.55 1.38
N LEU A 39 -0.38 -30.36 1.99
CA LEU A 39 -0.98 -29.15 1.42
C LEU A 39 0.05 -28.29 0.72
N VAL A 40 -0.38 -27.53 -0.30
CA VAL A 40 0.49 -26.60 -1.02
C VAL A 40 0.43 -25.23 -0.38
N TYR A 41 1.61 -24.70 -0.04
CA TYR A 41 1.79 -23.35 0.47
C TYR A 41 2.47 -22.50 -0.58
N VAL A 42 2.05 -21.24 -0.68
CA VAL A 42 2.65 -20.24 -1.57
C VAL A 42 3.17 -19.08 -0.75
N LYS A 43 4.32 -18.55 -1.17
CA LYS A 43 4.88 -17.32 -0.63
C LYS A 43 4.52 -16.19 -1.58
N ALA A 44 3.76 -15.20 -1.10
CA ALA A 44 3.28 -14.10 -1.92
C ALA A 44 3.78 -12.74 -1.41
N VAL A 45 4.03 -11.79 -2.31
CA VAL A 45 4.33 -10.39 -1.96
C VAL A 45 3.19 -9.47 -2.37
N PHE A 46 2.80 -8.59 -1.46
CA PHE A 46 1.69 -7.66 -1.70
C PHE A 46 2.08 -6.55 -2.66
N MET A 47 1.22 -6.27 -3.63
CA MET A 47 1.44 -5.25 -4.66
C MET A 47 1.21 -3.83 -4.13
N HIS A 48 0.25 -3.68 -3.22
CA HIS A 48 -0.15 -2.40 -2.64
C HIS A 48 -0.09 -2.49 -1.10
N PRO A 49 1.12 -2.46 -0.51
CA PRO A 49 1.26 -2.58 0.94
C PRO A 49 0.56 -1.41 1.66
N THR A 50 -0.43 -1.72 2.50
CA THR A 50 -1.15 -0.74 3.33
C THR A 50 -0.59 -0.64 4.75
N THR A 51 0.29 -1.57 5.12
CA THR A 51 1.02 -1.58 6.39
C THR A 51 2.50 -1.90 6.15
N LYS A 52 3.37 -1.47 7.06
CA LYS A 52 4.83 -1.74 6.96
C LYS A 52 5.14 -3.24 6.86
N LYS A 53 4.35 -4.09 7.53
CA LYS A 53 4.52 -5.56 7.49
C LYS A 53 4.23 -6.17 6.12
N MET A 54 3.49 -5.48 5.25
CA MET A 54 3.22 -5.91 3.89
C MET A 54 4.29 -5.42 2.90
N GLN A 55 5.10 -4.43 3.28
CA GLN A 55 6.05 -3.80 2.38
C GLN A 55 7.18 -4.78 2.02
N PRO A 56 7.36 -5.11 0.74
CA PRO A 56 8.35 -6.09 0.33
C PRO A 56 9.78 -5.56 0.50
N CYS A 57 10.69 -6.43 0.93
CA CYS A 57 12.10 -6.12 1.06
C CYS A 57 12.78 -6.06 -0.32
N PRO A 58 13.28 -4.90 -0.77
CA PRO A 58 13.90 -4.78 -2.09
C PRO A 58 15.15 -5.67 -2.21
N TYR A 59 15.97 -5.74 -1.16
CA TYR A 59 17.15 -6.60 -1.15
C TYR A 59 16.81 -8.09 -1.22
N PHE A 60 15.66 -8.52 -0.68
CA PHE A 60 15.24 -9.92 -0.75
C PHE A 60 14.80 -10.27 -2.17
N LEU A 61 14.02 -9.38 -2.81
CA LEU A 61 13.61 -9.54 -4.20
C LEU A 61 14.82 -9.61 -5.17
N GLU A 62 15.92 -8.96 -4.83
CA GLU A 62 17.18 -9.03 -5.57
C GLU A 62 18.09 -10.21 -5.17
N GLY A 63 17.72 -11.00 -4.17
CA GLY A 63 18.52 -12.11 -3.64
C GLY A 63 19.74 -11.70 -2.78
N ASN A 64 19.78 -10.45 -2.32
CA ASN A 64 20.91 -9.85 -1.60
C ASN A 64 20.63 -9.56 -0.11
N CYS A 65 19.43 -9.85 0.39
CA CYS A 65 19.11 -9.65 1.80
C CYS A 65 19.89 -10.61 2.69
N LYS A 66 20.52 -10.08 3.75
CA LYS A 66 21.33 -10.85 4.71
C LYS A 66 20.61 -11.15 6.01
N TYR A 67 19.44 -10.57 6.20
CA TYR A 67 18.63 -10.77 7.40
C TYR A 67 17.73 -12.00 7.20
N PRO A 68 17.49 -12.81 8.24
CA PRO A 68 16.40 -13.79 8.20
C PRO A 68 15.06 -13.04 8.20
N ASP A 69 14.00 -13.72 7.75
CA ASP A 69 12.64 -13.15 7.62
C ASP A 69 12.17 -12.42 8.89
N GLU A 70 12.27 -13.09 10.04
CA GLU A 70 11.85 -12.54 11.35
C GLU A 70 12.61 -11.29 11.81
N LYS A 71 13.79 -11.01 11.24
CA LYS A 71 14.65 -9.86 11.63
C LYS A 71 14.75 -8.81 10.55
N CYS A 72 14.14 -9.03 9.38
CA CYS A 72 14.12 -8.04 8.34
C CYS A 72 13.05 -6.99 8.64
N HIS A 73 13.37 -5.71 8.42
CA HIS A 73 12.40 -4.63 8.61
C HIS A 73 11.28 -4.64 7.56
N TYR A 74 11.48 -5.35 6.46
CA TYR A 74 10.56 -5.48 5.34
C TYR A 74 10.22 -6.94 5.10
N SER A 75 9.06 -7.20 4.54
CA SER A 75 8.56 -8.55 4.27
C SER A 75 9.42 -9.30 3.25
N HIS A 76 9.77 -10.57 3.50
CA HIS A 76 10.27 -11.49 2.47
C HIS A 76 9.14 -12.26 1.77
N GLY A 77 7.90 -11.80 1.93
CA GLY A 77 6.70 -12.47 1.46
C GLY A 77 5.89 -13.05 2.62
N TYR A 78 4.63 -13.33 2.32
CA TYR A 78 3.64 -13.85 3.25
C TYR A 78 3.26 -15.27 2.81
N THR A 79 3.49 -16.25 3.69
CA THR A 79 3.19 -17.65 3.39
C THR A 79 1.73 -17.95 3.71
N VAL A 80 1.00 -18.44 2.71
CA VAL A 80 -0.43 -18.79 2.81
C VAL A 80 -0.70 -20.11 2.11
N ARG A 81 -1.79 -20.79 2.46
CA ARG A 81 -2.17 -22.00 1.73
C ARG A 81 -2.70 -21.62 0.35
N LEU A 82 -2.41 -22.45 -0.63
CA LEU A 82 -2.87 -22.23 -2.00
C LEU A 82 -4.41 -22.24 -2.11
N ASP A 83 -5.12 -22.95 -1.24
CA ASP A 83 -6.59 -22.95 -1.24
C ASP A 83 -7.22 -21.75 -0.52
N GLU A 84 -6.41 -20.94 0.16
CA GLU A 84 -6.85 -19.68 0.77
C GLU A 84 -6.62 -18.48 -0.15
N VAL A 85 -5.90 -18.62 -1.27
CA VAL A 85 -5.75 -17.52 -2.23
C VAL A 85 -6.95 -17.46 -3.17
N GLN A 86 -7.32 -16.25 -3.56
CA GLN A 86 -8.38 -16.02 -4.54
C GLN A 86 -7.79 -15.60 -5.89
N ASP A 87 -8.56 -15.82 -6.94
CA ASP A 87 -8.21 -15.37 -8.29
C ASP A 87 -8.07 -13.84 -8.34
N PHE A 88 -7.10 -13.38 -9.12
CA PHE A 88 -6.89 -11.96 -9.36
C PHE A 88 -7.49 -11.56 -10.71
N SER A 89 -8.31 -10.52 -10.69
CA SER A 89 -8.75 -9.80 -11.88
C SER A 89 -8.00 -8.47 -11.99
N ASP A 90 -7.45 -8.16 -13.17
CA ASP A 90 -6.86 -6.84 -13.41
C ASP A 90 -7.92 -5.74 -13.22
N PRO A 91 -7.59 -4.67 -12.48
CA PRO A 91 -8.53 -3.59 -12.24
C PRO A 91 -8.79 -2.79 -13.52
N ASP A 92 -10.01 -2.27 -13.66
CA ASP A 92 -10.35 -1.39 -14.78
C ASP A 92 -9.97 0.06 -14.48
N TYR A 93 -8.80 0.47 -14.96
CA TYR A 93 -8.30 1.84 -14.83
C TYR A 93 -9.16 2.88 -15.55
N SER A 94 -10.05 2.47 -16.46
CA SER A 94 -10.99 3.38 -17.13
C SER A 94 -12.04 3.95 -16.17
N LYS A 95 -12.23 3.29 -15.01
CA LYS A 95 -13.14 3.74 -13.95
C LYS A 95 -12.59 4.90 -13.12
N ILE A 96 -11.29 5.22 -13.23
CA ILE A 96 -10.71 6.33 -12.48
C ILE A 96 -11.20 7.64 -13.11
N THR A 97 -12.13 8.29 -12.43
CA THR A 97 -12.60 9.64 -12.76
C THR A 97 -12.45 10.59 -11.56
N GLU A 98 -12.57 11.89 -11.81
CA GLU A 98 -12.60 12.90 -10.73
C GLU A 98 -13.72 12.58 -9.72
N GLY A 99 -13.42 12.74 -8.44
CA GLY A 99 -14.30 12.40 -7.32
C GLY A 99 -14.29 10.92 -6.92
N CYS A 100 -13.69 10.02 -7.70
CA CYS A 100 -13.61 8.60 -7.33
C CYS A 100 -12.60 8.37 -6.21
N THR A 101 -12.89 7.36 -5.38
CA THR A 101 -11.95 6.86 -4.37
C THR A 101 -11.01 5.85 -5.03
N VAL A 102 -9.72 6.00 -4.77
CA VAL A 102 -8.65 5.13 -5.25
C VAL A 102 -7.75 4.74 -4.10
N LEU A 103 -7.00 3.66 -4.28
CA LEU A 103 -5.84 3.38 -3.45
C LEU A 103 -4.63 4.04 -4.11
N ALA A 104 -3.86 4.83 -3.37
CA ALA A 104 -2.77 5.63 -3.90
C ALA A 104 -1.52 5.51 -3.04
N LYS A 105 -0.35 5.49 -3.69
CA LYS A 105 0.94 5.38 -3.01
C LYS A 105 1.38 6.74 -2.44
N TYR A 106 1.70 6.77 -1.15
CA TYR A 106 2.16 7.96 -0.45
C TYR A 106 3.70 8.01 -0.32
N LYS A 107 4.23 9.09 0.26
CA LYS A 107 5.67 9.39 0.37
C LYS A 107 6.48 8.36 1.17
N ASP A 108 5.80 7.60 2.02
CA ASP A 108 6.38 6.54 2.86
C ASP A 108 6.34 5.16 2.19
N GLU A 109 5.96 5.12 0.90
CA GLU A 109 5.85 3.91 0.07
C GLU A 109 4.67 2.99 0.42
N LEU A 110 3.79 3.40 1.34
CA LEU A 110 2.55 2.71 1.66
C LEU A 110 1.39 3.24 0.82
N TRP A 111 0.35 2.42 0.72
CA TRP A 111 -0.84 2.69 -0.08
C TRP A 111 -2.03 3.04 0.80
N TYR A 112 -2.70 4.15 0.49
CA TYR A 112 -3.78 4.71 1.28
C TYR A 112 -4.96 5.10 0.40
N ARG A 113 -6.17 5.14 1.01
CA ARG A 113 -7.35 5.69 0.33
C ARG A 113 -7.17 7.18 0.05
N GLY A 114 -7.49 7.56 -1.17
CA GLY A 114 -7.48 8.95 -1.63
C GLY A 114 -8.61 9.22 -2.61
N ILE A 115 -8.96 10.49 -2.76
CA ILE A 115 -9.98 10.96 -3.72
C ILE A 115 -9.25 11.64 -4.87
N VAL A 116 -9.56 11.27 -6.10
CA VAL A 116 -9.02 11.94 -7.29
C VAL A 116 -9.68 13.32 -7.42
N GLU A 117 -8.90 14.39 -7.28
CA GLU A 117 -9.39 15.76 -7.42
C GLU A 117 -9.35 16.25 -8.88
N ASP A 118 -8.32 15.85 -9.64
CA ASP A 118 -8.11 16.29 -11.02
C ASP A 118 -7.30 15.23 -11.79
N ILE A 119 -7.49 15.17 -13.11
CA ILE A 119 -6.76 14.28 -14.02
C ILE A 119 -6.05 15.10 -15.11
N ILE A 120 -4.73 15.18 -14.99
CA ILE A 120 -3.89 15.96 -15.89
C ILE A 120 -3.43 15.07 -17.06
N LYS A 121 -3.84 15.47 -18.28
CA LYS A 121 -3.46 14.81 -19.56
C LYS A 121 -3.77 13.31 -19.63
N GLY A 122 -4.64 12.80 -18.75
CA GLY A 122 -5.01 11.39 -18.70
C GLY A 122 -3.94 10.44 -18.16
N THR A 123 -2.83 10.95 -17.60
CA THR A 123 -1.71 10.11 -17.12
C THR A 123 -1.24 10.46 -15.71
N GLU A 124 -1.60 11.66 -15.22
CA GLU A 124 -1.24 12.16 -13.92
C GLU A 124 -2.52 12.49 -13.13
N PHE A 125 -2.57 12.09 -11.87
CA PHE A 125 -3.73 12.17 -11.00
C PHE A 125 -3.39 13.03 -9.79
N SER A 126 -4.15 14.10 -9.56
CA SER A 126 -4.10 14.84 -8.30
C SER A 126 -4.94 14.09 -7.29
N VAL A 127 -4.33 13.48 -6.28
CA VAL A 127 -5.03 12.65 -5.29
C VAL A 127 -4.93 13.29 -3.91
N LYS A 128 -6.09 13.54 -3.30
CA LYS A 128 -6.22 13.99 -1.92
C LYS A 128 -6.35 12.79 -0.99
N PHE A 129 -5.38 12.60 -0.10
CA PHE A 129 -5.33 11.49 0.84
C PHE A 129 -6.32 11.69 1.99
N GLN A 130 -7.14 10.67 2.26
CA GLN A 130 -8.21 10.79 3.26
C GLN A 130 -7.66 10.84 4.70
N HIS A 131 -6.53 10.18 4.96
CA HIS A 131 -5.96 10.07 6.32
C HIS A 131 -5.27 11.35 6.82
N CYS A 132 -4.78 12.21 5.92
CA CYS A 132 -4.01 13.41 6.28
C CYS A 132 -4.39 14.68 5.52
N ASN A 133 -5.30 14.60 4.54
CA ASN A 133 -5.68 15.69 3.62
C ASN A 133 -4.56 16.25 2.74
N ASP A 134 -3.37 15.64 2.72
CA ASP A 134 -2.33 15.95 1.73
C ASP A 134 -2.82 15.70 0.31
N VAL A 135 -2.33 16.49 -0.65
CA VAL A 135 -2.59 16.30 -2.08
C VAL A 135 -1.26 16.02 -2.78
N LEU A 136 -1.18 14.93 -3.54
CA LEU A 136 -0.02 14.60 -4.36
C LEU A 136 -0.40 14.40 -5.82
N LEU A 137 0.51 14.79 -6.71
CA LEU A 137 0.43 14.48 -8.12
C LEU A 137 1.12 13.13 -8.39
N LEU A 138 0.33 12.13 -8.80
CA LEU A 138 0.75 10.75 -8.95
C LEU A 138 0.61 10.29 -10.40
N ASN A 139 1.44 9.33 -10.82
CA ASN A 139 1.29 8.68 -12.12
C ASN A 139 0.49 7.37 -12.00
N LEU A 140 0.20 6.73 -13.14
CA LEU A 140 -0.57 5.49 -13.20
C LEU A 140 -0.01 4.34 -12.35
N HIS A 141 1.31 4.27 -12.11
CA HIS A 141 1.91 3.22 -11.27
C HIS A 141 1.71 3.45 -9.76
N ALA A 142 1.29 4.64 -9.36
CA ALA A 142 1.08 5.04 -7.97
C ALA A 142 -0.40 5.21 -7.62
N VAL A 143 -1.31 4.75 -8.50
CA VAL A 143 -2.76 4.79 -8.31
C VAL A 143 -3.34 3.43 -8.68
N TYR A 144 -4.32 2.96 -7.91
CA TYR A 144 -5.00 1.69 -8.10
C TYR A 144 -6.52 1.91 -7.92
N PRO A 145 -7.36 1.53 -8.90
CA PRO A 145 -8.82 1.65 -8.78
C PRO A 145 -9.35 0.77 -7.65
N LEU A 146 -10.27 1.30 -6.85
CA LEU A 146 -11.07 0.50 -5.92
C LEU A 146 -12.44 0.27 -6.54
N ASP A 147 -12.97 -0.95 -6.45
CA ASP A 147 -14.36 -1.19 -6.81
C ASP A 147 -15.24 -0.67 -5.66
N GLU A 148 -16.45 -0.17 -5.97
CA GLU A 148 -17.37 0.39 -4.96
C GLU A 148 -17.78 -0.65 -3.89
N ASP A 149 -17.57 -1.94 -4.17
CA ASP A 149 -17.80 -3.07 -3.27
C ASP A 149 -16.59 -3.41 -2.36
N ASP A 150 -15.41 -2.79 -2.56
CA ASP A 150 -14.20 -2.96 -1.70
C ASP A 150 -14.28 -2.14 -0.39
N GLU A 151 -15.49 -1.92 0.13
CA GLU A 151 -15.77 -1.20 1.39
C GLU A 151 -15.26 -1.93 2.64
N ASP A 152 -14.75 -3.18 2.52
CA ASP A 152 -14.34 -4.01 3.67
C ASP A 152 -12.82 -4.04 3.94
N SER A 153 -12.00 -3.38 3.10
CA SER A 153 -10.61 -3.10 3.50
C SER A 153 -10.57 -1.83 4.33
N SER A 154 -11.00 -1.97 5.59
CA SER A 154 -10.80 -0.98 6.65
C SER A 154 -9.31 -0.68 6.76
N SER A 155 -8.92 0.48 6.23
CA SER A 155 -7.69 1.14 6.65
C SER A 155 -8.05 1.97 7.87
N GLU A 156 -8.25 1.32 9.02
CA GLU A 156 -8.04 2.02 10.27
C GLU A 156 -6.54 2.25 10.42
N SER A 157 -6.10 3.48 10.21
CA SER A 157 -4.75 3.91 10.55
C SER A 157 -4.52 3.58 12.02
N SER A 158 -3.66 2.61 12.30
CA SER A 158 -3.16 2.37 13.65
C SER A 158 -2.31 3.56 14.06
N GLU A 159 -2.83 4.34 15.01
CA GLU A 159 -2.04 5.26 15.82
C GLU A 159 -1.17 4.38 16.73
N ASP A 160 0.09 4.16 16.34
CA ASP A 160 1.07 3.51 17.21
C ASP A 160 1.32 4.45 18.41
N GLU A 161 0.62 4.23 19.53
CA GLU A 161 1.00 4.77 20.84
C GLU A 161 2.14 3.92 21.42
N ASP A 162 3.37 4.22 21.00
CA ASP A 162 4.56 3.78 21.72
C ASP A 162 4.73 4.62 23.00
N ASP A 163 4.39 4.02 24.14
CA ASP A 163 4.77 4.48 25.48
C ASP A 163 6.26 4.16 25.70
N ASP A 164 7.14 5.12 25.42
CA ASP A 164 8.49 5.19 25.98
C ASP A 164 8.90 6.66 26.22
N ASP A 165 9.16 6.95 27.49
CA ASP A 165 9.53 8.25 28.05
C ASP A 165 10.85 8.77 27.44
N SER A 166 10.78 9.70 26.48
CA SER A 166 11.84 10.67 26.17
C SER A 166 11.37 11.76 25.20
N GLN A 167 11.20 12.97 25.73
CA GLN A 167 10.91 14.25 25.07
C GLN A 167 11.17 14.32 23.54
N PHE A 168 10.10 14.23 22.73
CA PHE A 168 10.07 14.82 21.40
C PHE A 168 8.63 15.23 21.03
N THR A 169 8.38 16.52 20.88
CA THR A 169 7.08 17.04 20.43
C THR A 169 6.88 16.78 18.93
N PRO A 170 5.78 16.15 18.48
CA PRO A 170 5.47 16.14 17.05
C PRO A 170 4.86 17.49 16.68
N ARG A 171 5.66 18.34 16.04
CA ARG A 171 5.13 19.51 15.31
C ARG A 171 4.84 19.08 13.88
N CYS A 172 3.55 18.95 13.57
CA CYS A 172 3.08 19.23 12.22
C CYS A 172 3.49 20.68 11.90
N LEU A 173 4.59 20.85 11.16
CA LEU A 173 5.05 22.16 10.70
C LEU A 173 4.37 22.46 9.37
N GLU A 174 3.17 23.02 9.44
CA GLU A 174 2.82 24.11 8.55
C GLU A 174 3.51 25.38 9.05
N GLU A 175 4.17 26.11 8.15
CA GLU A 175 3.81 27.48 7.77
C GLU A 175 4.83 28.00 6.73
N HIS A 176 4.41 28.05 5.47
CA HIS A 176 5.04 28.89 4.46
C HIS A 176 4.60 30.34 4.69
N ASN A 177 5.50 31.17 5.20
CA ASN A 177 5.26 32.59 5.41
C ASN A 177 5.44 33.37 4.09
N VAL A 178 4.35 33.80 3.45
CA VAL A 178 4.37 34.78 2.35
C VAL A 178 3.90 36.14 2.89
N PRO A 179 4.71 37.21 2.83
CA PRO A 179 4.30 38.53 3.29
C PRO A 179 3.40 39.24 2.27
N PRO A 180 2.38 40.02 2.71
CA PRO A 180 1.54 40.78 1.80
C PRO A 180 2.24 42.06 1.31
N SER A 181 2.16 42.27 0.00
CA SER A 181 2.51 43.51 -0.69
C SER A 181 1.66 44.68 -0.16
N LYS A 182 2.29 45.73 0.37
CA LYS A 182 1.62 46.99 0.65
C LYS A 182 1.70 47.93 -0.56
N SER A 183 0.54 48.21 -1.11
CA SER A 183 0.23 49.23 -2.10
C SER A 183 0.41 50.66 -1.54
N SER A 184 1.06 51.48 -2.37
CA SER A 184 1.02 52.94 -2.55
C SER A 184 0.01 53.82 -1.80
N HIS A 185 0.48 54.96 -1.27
CA HIS A 185 0.05 56.38 -1.49
C HIS A 185 0.40 57.22 -0.23
N SER A 186 1.37 58.15 -0.32
CA SER A 186 1.21 59.59 -0.62
C SER A 186 0.77 60.44 0.58
N SER A 187 1.71 61.21 1.14
CA SER A 187 1.65 62.66 1.33
C SER A 187 3.01 63.16 1.82
#